data_AF-A0A3M6TA53-F1
#
_entry.id   AF-A0A3M6TA53-F1
#
_cell.length_a   1.000
_cell.length_b   1.000
_cell.length_c   1.000
_cell.angle_alpha   90.00
_cell.angle_beta   90.00
_cell.angle_gamma   90.00
#
_symmetry.space_group_name_H-M   'P 1'
#
loop_
_entity.id
_entity.type
_entity.pdbx_description
1 polymer ?
#
loop_
_entity_poly.entity_id
_entity_poly.type
_entity_poly.pdbx_seq_one_letter_code
_entity_poly.pdbx_strand_id
1 'polypeptide(L)'
;MEGKTALESNPPVLNSTLGFFNITKSPIIADILGGNKVTRGKGSVITLDASASRDPDVEPGNYTSMQFTWLCKRREETFPTGPLDSVPVITASSGPGGGGCFGTGVGKLASNLTVVTLETSLMTVDRSYDVKLVVTKDDRKDEFVQEIKIVSGNPPNVIIRCLINCDKIASESTRISLTTECTGDPCERAKYHWKLNVVHFGGVE
;
A
#
# COMPACT_ATOMS: atom_id res chain seq x y z
N MET A 1 2.25 -21.08 -30.18
CA MET A 1 1.42 -21.07 -31.41
C MET A 1 2.37 -20.73 -32.55
N GLU A 2 2.69 -21.69 -33.41
CA GLU A 2 3.61 -21.50 -34.54
C GLU A 2 2.82 -21.11 -35.79
N GLY A 3 3.25 -20.05 -36.48
CA GLY A 3 2.77 -19.70 -37.81
C GLY A 3 3.91 -19.81 -38.82
N LYS A 4 3.70 -20.56 -39.90
CA LYS A 4 4.65 -20.67 -41.02
C LYS A 4 4.03 -20.09 -42.29
N THR A 5 4.79 -19.28 -43.00
CA THR A 5 4.48 -18.80 -44.36
C THR A 5 5.60 -19.28 -45.29
N ALA A 6 5.25 -19.76 -46.48
CA ALA A 6 6.19 -20.28 -47.47
C ALA A 6 6.15 -19.44 -48.75
N LEU A 7 7.32 -19.14 -49.31
CA LEU A 7 7.52 -18.70 -50.69
C LEU A 7 8.65 -19.54 -51.30
N GLU A 8 8.47 -20.02 -52.54
CA GLU A 8 9.44 -20.86 -53.24
C GLU A 8 10.09 -20.11 -54.43
N SER A 9 11.44 -19.97 -54.40
CA SER A 9 12.37 -20.43 -55.46
C SER A 9 13.86 -20.04 -55.18
N ASN A 10 14.70 -21.05 -54.89
CA ASN A 10 16.18 -21.26 -55.02
C ASN A 10 17.27 -20.23 -54.56
N PRO A 11 18.42 -20.67 -53.97
CA PRO A 11 18.63 -21.79 -53.06
C PRO A 11 18.11 -21.41 -51.66
N PRO A 12 17.62 -22.35 -50.84
CA PRO A 12 17.08 -21.98 -49.53
C PRO A 12 18.23 -21.67 -48.58
N VAL A 13 18.74 -20.43 -48.59
CA VAL A 13 19.46 -19.91 -47.44
C VAL A 13 18.42 -19.72 -46.34
N LEU A 14 18.18 -20.79 -45.58
CA LEU A 14 17.39 -20.74 -44.38
C LEU A 14 18.29 -20.20 -43.25
N ASN A 15 18.25 -18.88 -43.08
CA ASN A 15 18.65 -18.26 -41.83
C ASN A 15 17.53 -18.54 -40.82
N SER A 16 17.82 -19.36 -39.82
CA SER A 16 17.05 -19.39 -38.59
C SER A 16 17.91 -18.83 -37.47
N THR A 17 17.38 -17.82 -36.78
CA THR A 17 17.94 -17.34 -35.53
C THR A 17 16.98 -17.69 -34.43
N LEU A 18 17.49 -18.25 -33.34
CA LEU A 18 16.70 -18.55 -32.15
C LEU A 18 16.83 -17.36 -31.20
N GLY A 19 15.73 -16.67 -30.96
CA GLY A 19 15.60 -15.68 -29.90
C GLY A 19 14.89 -16.30 -28.71
N PHE A 20 15.44 -16.10 -27.51
CA PHE A 20 14.78 -16.44 -26.26
C PHE A 20 14.36 -15.14 -25.57
N PHE A 21 13.15 -15.11 -25.02
CA PHE A 21 12.73 -14.06 -24.10
C PHE A 21 12.59 -14.69 -22.71
N ASN A 22 13.15 -14.01 -21.71
CA ASN A 22 13.03 -14.43 -20.32
C ASN A 22 11.77 -13.79 -19.72
N ILE A 23 10.82 -14.60 -19.27
CA ILE A 23 9.63 -14.11 -18.58
C ILE A 23 9.96 -14.03 -17.09
N THR A 24 10.14 -12.82 -16.58
CA THR A 24 10.32 -12.58 -15.15
C THR A 24 8.98 -12.20 -14.51
N LYS A 25 8.78 -12.62 -13.26
CA LYS A 25 7.59 -12.26 -12.48
C LYS A 25 7.50 -10.74 -12.29
N SER A 26 6.30 -10.17 -12.39
CA SER A 26 6.06 -8.75 -12.14
C SER A 26 6.27 -8.41 -10.66
N PRO A 27 6.68 -7.17 -10.30
CA PRO A 27 6.71 -6.75 -8.90
C PRO A 27 5.32 -6.85 -8.25
N ILE A 28 5.26 -7.27 -6.99
CA ILE A 28 4.03 -7.19 -6.18
C ILE A 28 3.72 -5.71 -5.91
N ILE A 29 2.44 -5.40 -5.78
CA ILE A 29 1.97 -4.05 -5.45
C ILE A 29 1.32 -4.09 -4.07
N ALA A 30 1.92 -3.37 -3.12
CA ALA A 30 1.33 -3.09 -1.82
C ALA A 30 0.59 -1.74 -1.88
N ASP A 31 -0.67 -1.72 -1.45
CA ASP A 31 -1.50 -0.52 -1.42
C ASP A 31 -2.49 -0.58 -0.26
N ILE A 32 -2.65 0.54 0.44
CA ILE A 32 -3.62 0.72 1.52
C ILE A 32 -4.63 1.77 1.04
N LEU A 33 -5.91 1.39 1.01
CA LEU A 33 -6.98 2.32 0.64
C LEU A 33 -6.98 3.56 1.53
N GLY A 34 -7.23 4.71 0.92
CA GLY A 34 -7.20 6.02 1.59
C GLY A 34 -6.01 6.88 1.20
N GLY A 35 -5.04 6.32 0.47
CA GLY A 35 -3.85 7.03 0.01
C GLY A 35 -2.77 7.09 1.07
N ASN A 36 -1.78 7.96 0.88
CA ASN A 36 -0.60 8.04 1.73
C ASN A 36 -0.85 8.73 3.08
N LYS A 37 -1.98 9.45 3.23
CA LYS A 37 -2.31 10.16 4.47
C LYS A 37 -3.81 10.22 4.71
N VAL A 38 -4.22 9.83 5.91
CA VAL A 38 -5.61 9.87 6.37
C VAL A 38 -5.72 10.60 7.71
N THR A 39 -6.92 11.09 8.02
CA THR A 39 -7.26 11.67 9.33
C THR A 39 -8.32 10.82 9.99
N ARG A 40 -8.15 10.54 11.29
CA ARG A 40 -9.03 9.68 12.08
C ARG A 40 -9.27 10.27 13.47
N GLY A 41 -10.48 10.07 13.99
CA GLY A 41 -10.83 10.49 15.34
C GLY A 41 -10.17 9.60 16.39
N LYS A 42 -9.87 10.16 17.56
CA LYS A 42 -9.49 9.37 18.74
C LYS A 42 -10.68 8.59 19.29
N GLY A 43 -10.43 7.38 19.79
CA GLY A 43 -11.45 6.55 20.46
C GLY A 43 -12.35 5.79 19.49
N SER A 44 -11.97 5.72 18.23
CA SER A 44 -12.64 4.96 17.19
C SER A 44 -11.83 3.73 16.79
N VAL A 45 -12.53 2.69 16.33
CA VAL A 45 -11.93 1.56 15.63
C VAL A 45 -11.86 1.90 14.15
N ILE A 46 -10.67 1.97 13.57
CA ILE A 46 -10.50 2.31 12.16
C ILE A 46 -10.17 1.06 11.35
N THR A 47 -10.64 1.02 10.10
CA THR A 47 -10.30 -0.03 9.15
C THR A 47 -9.07 0.35 8.34
N LEU A 48 -8.13 -0.59 8.25
CA LEU A 48 -6.99 -0.57 7.33
C LEU A 48 -7.26 -1.64 6.27
N ASP A 49 -7.24 -1.24 5.00
CA ASP A 49 -7.72 -2.07 3.90
C ASP A 49 -6.67 -2.18 2.79
N ALA A 50 -6.11 -3.37 2.64
CA ALA A 50 -5.12 -3.72 1.62
C ALA A 50 -5.73 -4.39 0.37
N SER A 51 -7.04 -4.33 0.16
CA SER A 51 -7.71 -4.95 -1.00
C SER A 51 -7.28 -4.38 -2.36
N ALA A 52 -6.61 -3.21 -2.37
CA ALA A 52 -5.99 -2.66 -3.58
C ALA A 52 -4.62 -3.28 -3.90
N SER A 53 -4.02 -4.02 -2.94
CA SER A 53 -2.78 -4.77 -3.16
C SER A 53 -3.02 -5.92 -4.14
N ARG A 54 -2.04 -6.23 -4.98
CA ARG A 54 -2.19 -7.26 -6.02
C ARG A 54 -0.86 -7.83 -6.50
N ASP A 55 -0.93 -9.03 -7.05
CA ASP A 55 0.09 -9.58 -7.93
C ASP A 55 -0.36 -9.37 -9.39
N PRO A 56 0.34 -8.56 -10.20
CA PRO A 56 -0.03 -8.32 -11.59
C PRO A 56 -0.08 -9.56 -12.49
N ASP A 57 0.54 -10.68 -12.06
CA ASP A 57 0.63 -11.91 -12.84
C ASP A 57 -0.58 -12.86 -12.61
N VAL A 58 -1.56 -12.47 -11.78
CA VAL A 58 -2.78 -13.26 -11.50
C VAL A 58 -4.03 -12.38 -11.52
N GLU A 59 -5.20 -13.03 -11.54
CA GLU A 59 -6.49 -12.33 -11.55
C GLU A 59 -6.67 -11.40 -10.33
N PRO A 60 -7.27 -10.20 -10.52
CA PRO A 60 -7.57 -9.29 -9.42
C PRO A 60 -8.34 -9.95 -8.28
N GLY A 61 -7.94 -9.68 -7.04
CA GLY A 61 -8.55 -10.27 -5.84
C GLY A 61 -8.05 -11.67 -5.50
N ASN A 62 -7.16 -12.27 -6.29
CA ASN A 62 -6.49 -13.50 -5.94
C ASN A 62 -5.26 -13.23 -5.05
N TYR A 63 -5.42 -13.49 -3.74
CA TYR A 63 -4.36 -13.35 -2.75
C TYR A 63 -3.66 -14.67 -2.39
N THR A 64 -3.86 -15.74 -3.16
CA THR A 64 -3.24 -17.04 -2.86
C THR A 64 -1.72 -16.88 -2.73
N SER A 65 -1.15 -17.42 -1.65
CA SER A 65 0.28 -17.34 -1.28
C SER A 65 0.84 -15.93 -1.00
N MET A 66 0.00 -14.89 -1.00
CA MET A 66 0.39 -13.56 -0.52
C MET A 66 0.31 -13.50 1.00
N GLN A 67 1.28 -12.87 1.65
CA GLN A 67 1.27 -12.60 3.08
C GLN A 67 1.21 -11.10 3.32
N PHE A 68 0.38 -10.68 4.29
CA PHE A 68 0.19 -9.29 4.67
C PHE A 68 0.69 -9.10 6.09
N THR A 69 1.67 -8.21 6.28
CA THR A 69 2.17 -7.83 7.60
C THR A 69 1.93 -6.35 7.82
N TRP A 70 1.20 -6.03 8.88
CA TRP A 70 0.88 -4.67 9.26
C TRP A 70 1.77 -4.24 10.43
N LEU A 71 2.54 -3.16 10.26
CA LEU A 71 3.34 -2.55 11.31
C LEU A 71 2.78 -1.18 11.67
N CYS A 72 2.93 -0.80 12.94
CA CYS A 72 2.43 0.48 13.43
C CYS A 72 3.47 1.13 14.36
N LYS A 73 3.70 2.42 14.14
CA LYS A 73 4.59 3.25 14.97
C LYS A 73 4.07 4.68 15.08
N ARG A 74 4.64 5.47 15.97
CA ARG A 74 4.53 6.93 15.90
C ARG A 74 5.38 7.46 14.75
N ARG A 75 5.01 8.61 14.19
CA ARG A 75 5.71 9.16 13.01
C ARG A 75 7.19 9.42 13.28
N GLU A 76 7.53 9.88 14.48
CA GLU A 76 8.90 10.17 14.92
C GLU A 76 9.77 8.94 15.19
N GLU A 77 9.18 7.75 15.25
CA GLU A 77 9.90 6.49 15.50
C GLU A 77 10.39 5.88 14.18
N THR A 78 11.27 4.87 14.26
CA THR A 78 11.75 4.09 13.11
C THR A 78 11.09 2.73 13.07
N PHE A 79 10.76 2.26 11.85
CA PHE A 79 10.34 0.86 11.69
C PHE A 79 11.54 -0.09 11.93
N PRO A 80 11.30 -1.30 12.45
CA PRO A 80 12.34 -2.31 12.60
C PRO A 80 12.94 -2.69 11.23
N THR A 81 14.25 -2.89 11.18
CA THR A 81 14.99 -3.29 9.96
C THR A 81 15.30 -4.78 9.89
N GLY A 82 15.03 -5.53 10.97
CA GLY A 82 15.26 -6.97 11.05
C GLY A 82 14.15 -7.83 10.43
N PRO A 83 14.22 -9.17 10.58
CA PRO A 83 13.21 -10.09 10.09
C PRO A 83 11.82 -9.77 10.65
N LEU A 84 10.78 -9.78 9.81
CA LEU A 84 9.39 -9.47 10.22
C LEU A 84 8.87 -10.41 11.33
N ASP A 85 9.36 -11.64 11.38
CA ASP A 85 9.00 -12.62 12.41
C ASP A 85 9.49 -12.21 13.80
N SER A 86 10.61 -11.49 13.88
CA SER A 86 11.18 -10.97 15.13
C SER A 86 10.48 -9.72 15.66
N VAL A 87 9.65 -9.08 14.84
CA VAL A 87 8.90 -7.88 15.25
C VAL A 87 7.82 -8.27 16.26
N PRO A 88 7.74 -7.61 17.44
CA PRO A 88 6.76 -7.95 18.47
C PRO A 88 5.34 -7.69 17.99
N VAL A 89 4.42 -8.59 18.36
CA VAL A 89 2.99 -8.35 18.15
C VAL A 89 2.50 -7.35 19.19
N ILE A 90 1.93 -6.25 18.74
CA ILE A 90 1.37 -5.20 19.59
C ILE A 90 -0.15 -5.31 19.60
N THR A 91 -0.73 -5.09 20.77
CA THR A 91 -2.18 -5.08 21.00
C THR A 91 -2.56 -3.78 21.70
N ALA A 92 -3.83 -3.40 21.58
CA ALA A 92 -4.41 -2.27 22.30
C ALA A 92 -4.54 -2.59 23.80
N SER A 93 -3.40 -2.69 24.47
CA SER A 93 -3.28 -2.82 25.92
C SER A 93 -2.48 -1.63 26.42
N SER A 94 -2.88 -1.07 27.56
CA SER A 94 -2.15 0.01 28.21
C SER A 94 -0.74 -0.48 28.57
N GLY A 95 0.21 -0.20 27.68
CA GLY A 95 1.63 -0.47 27.88
C GLY A 95 2.27 0.55 28.83
N PRO A 96 3.51 0.31 29.27
CA PRO A 96 4.24 1.17 30.20
C PRO A 96 4.66 2.55 29.63
N GLY A 97 4.05 3.02 28.54
CA GLY A 97 4.34 4.31 27.91
C GLY A 97 5.51 4.29 26.92
N GLY A 98 5.92 3.11 26.44
CA GLY A 98 7.11 2.87 25.63
C GLY A 98 7.04 3.26 24.14
N GLY A 99 6.15 4.18 23.75
CA GLY A 99 6.03 4.59 22.35
C GLY A 99 5.07 3.74 21.51
N GLY A 100 5.15 3.83 20.18
CA GLY A 100 4.29 3.11 19.24
C GLY A 100 2.83 3.54 19.26
N CYS A 101 2.01 2.74 18.58
CA CYS A 101 0.57 2.99 18.43
C CYS A 101 -0.23 2.74 19.71
N PHE A 102 0.23 1.84 20.58
CA PHE A 102 -0.48 1.45 21.81
C PHE A 102 0.29 1.73 23.12
N GLY A 103 1.45 2.40 23.06
CA GLY A 103 2.27 2.63 24.27
C GLY A 103 3.14 1.42 24.68
N THR A 104 3.24 0.41 23.82
CA THR A 104 4.05 -0.82 24.02
C THR A 104 5.30 -0.85 23.14
N GLY A 105 5.55 0.22 22.36
CA GLY A 105 6.63 0.29 21.37
C GLY A 105 6.16 -0.01 19.95
N VAL A 106 7.11 0.05 19.01
CA VAL A 106 6.89 -0.24 17.59
C VAL A 106 6.69 -1.75 17.41
N GLY A 107 5.69 -2.15 16.62
CA GLY A 107 5.47 -3.57 16.37
C GLY A 107 4.45 -3.85 15.28
N LYS A 108 4.13 -5.14 15.12
CA LYS A 108 3.18 -5.65 14.13
C LYS A 108 1.81 -5.90 14.75
N LEU A 109 0.75 -5.71 13.97
CA LEU A 109 -0.60 -6.11 14.39
C LEU A 109 -0.70 -7.65 14.39
N ALA A 110 -1.59 -8.18 15.22
CA ALA A 110 -1.78 -9.63 15.35
C ALA A 110 -2.40 -10.26 14.09
N SER A 111 -3.26 -9.51 13.39
CA SER A 111 -3.93 -9.97 12.18
C SER A 111 -3.04 -9.79 10.96
N ASN A 112 -3.03 -10.81 10.10
CA ASN A 112 -2.35 -10.84 8.80
C ASN A 112 -3.36 -10.84 7.64
N LEU A 113 -4.61 -10.45 7.90
CA LEU A 113 -5.66 -10.36 6.88
C LEU A 113 -5.42 -9.16 5.95
N THR A 114 -6.07 -9.18 4.80
CA THR A 114 -6.10 -8.06 3.85
C THR A 114 -6.83 -6.84 4.42
N VAL A 115 -7.79 -7.06 5.32
CA VAL A 115 -8.52 -6.00 6.01
C VAL A 115 -8.37 -6.22 7.51
N VAL A 116 -7.84 -5.22 8.20
CA VAL A 116 -7.59 -5.27 9.65
C VAL A 116 -8.12 -4.02 10.34
N THR A 117 -8.35 -4.12 11.64
CA THR A 117 -8.79 -2.99 12.45
C THR A 117 -7.67 -2.46 13.32
N LEU A 118 -7.71 -1.16 13.60
CA LEU A 118 -6.78 -0.48 14.49
C LEU A 118 -7.55 0.39 15.49
N GLU A 119 -7.33 0.14 16.77
CA GLU A 119 -7.90 0.94 17.86
C GLU A 119 -7.14 2.26 18.02
N THR A 120 -7.86 3.38 18.05
CA THR A 120 -7.24 4.70 18.24
C THR A 120 -7.39 5.24 19.66
N SER A 121 -8.00 4.48 20.57
CA SER A 121 -8.29 4.89 21.96
C SER A 121 -7.04 5.26 22.76
N LEU A 122 -5.94 4.52 22.57
CA LEU A 122 -4.65 4.76 23.21
C LEU A 122 -3.77 5.78 22.47
N MET A 123 -4.23 6.28 21.32
CA MET A 123 -3.48 7.27 20.54
C MET A 123 -3.67 8.68 21.08
N THR A 124 -2.72 9.55 20.77
CA THR A 124 -2.70 10.95 21.22
C THR A 124 -3.29 11.85 20.14
N VAL A 125 -4.24 12.71 20.52
CA VAL A 125 -4.77 13.77 19.65
C VAL A 125 -3.63 14.67 19.19
N ASP A 126 -3.72 15.18 17.96
CA ASP A 126 -2.72 16.02 17.32
C ASP A 126 -1.36 15.34 17.07
N ARG A 127 -1.28 14.01 17.22
CA ARG A 127 -0.12 13.22 16.82
C ARG A 127 -0.38 12.44 15.52
N SER A 128 0.68 12.20 14.76
CA SER A 128 0.66 11.34 13.58
C SER A 128 1.31 9.99 13.88
N TYR A 129 0.77 8.94 13.29
CA TYR A 129 1.24 7.57 13.36
C TYR A 129 1.45 7.06 11.95
N ASP A 130 2.42 6.17 11.76
CA ASP A 130 2.65 5.54 10.46
C ASP A 130 2.25 4.07 10.56
N VAL A 131 1.38 3.65 9.65
CA VAL A 131 1.07 2.25 9.40
C VAL A 131 1.82 1.81 8.15
N LYS A 132 2.64 0.78 8.27
CA LYS A 132 3.30 0.14 7.13
C LYS A 132 2.63 -1.19 6.83
N LEU A 133 2.20 -1.36 5.59
CA LEU A 133 1.85 -2.64 5.02
C LEU A 133 3.09 -3.21 4.31
N VAL A 134 3.43 -4.46 4.63
CA VAL A 134 4.42 -5.25 3.89
C VAL A 134 3.70 -6.43 3.26
N VAL A 135 3.80 -6.55 1.94
CA VAL A 135 3.21 -7.65 1.18
C VAL A 135 4.32 -8.48 0.58
N THR A 136 4.30 -9.80 0.82
CA THR A 136 5.27 -10.74 0.25
C THR A 136 4.57 -11.85 -0.51
N LYS A 137 5.21 -12.33 -1.58
CA LYS A 137 4.83 -13.54 -2.33
C LYS A 137 6.07 -14.12 -3.00
N ASP A 138 6.38 -15.38 -2.71
CA ASP A 138 7.62 -16.03 -3.13
C ASP A 138 8.86 -15.24 -2.63
N ASP A 139 9.70 -14.78 -3.55
CA ASP A 139 10.86 -13.91 -3.36
C ASP A 139 10.55 -12.42 -3.54
N ARG A 140 9.33 -12.07 -3.97
CA ARG A 140 8.90 -10.69 -4.23
C ARG A 140 8.31 -10.05 -2.98
N LYS A 141 8.55 -8.75 -2.85
CA LYS A 141 8.08 -7.93 -1.72
C LYS A 141 7.80 -6.50 -2.18
N ASP A 142 6.75 -5.89 -1.65
CA ASP A 142 6.52 -4.44 -1.72
C ASP A 142 6.04 -3.89 -0.37
N GLU A 143 6.21 -2.59 -0.16
CA GLU A 143 5.81 -1.90 1.07
C GLU A 143 5.00 -0.64 0.74
N PHE A 144 4.01 -0.36 1.58
CA PHE A 144 3.24 0.88 1.53
C PHE A 144 3.14 1.48 2.93
N VAL A 145 3.33 2.80 3.06
CA VAL A 145 3.20 3.52 4.33
C VAL A 145 2.08 4.54 4.23
N GLN A 146 1.11 4.43 5.15
CA GLN A 146 0.03 5.40 5.33
C GLN A 146 0.23 6.16 6.64
N GLU A 147 0.30 7.50 6.56
CA GLU A 147 0.27 8.38 7.72
C GLU A 147 -1.17 8.53 8.23
N ILE A 148 -1.38 8.33 9.52
CA ILE A 148 -2.66 8.52 10.21
C ILE A 148 -2.52 9.70 11.17
N LYS A 149 -3.20 10.81 10.87
CA LYS A 149 -3.30 11.95 11.80
C LYS A 149 -4.49 11.75 12.72
N ILE A 150 -4.23 11.76 14.03
CA ILE A 150 -5.29 11.67 15.05
C ILE A 150 -5.78 13.05 15.43
N VAL A 151 -7.10 13.25 15.40
CA VAL A 151 -7.76 14.51 15.75
C VAL A 151 -8.85 14.28 16.80
N SER A 152 -9.28 15.35 17.45
CA SER A 152 -10.46 15.33 18.30
C SER A 152 -11.74 15.27 17.47
N GLY A 153 -12.78 14.63 18.00
CA GLY A 153 -14.09 14.50 17.34
C GLY A 153 -14.12 13.42 16.25
N ASN A 154 -15.13 13.51 15.38
CA ASN A 154 -15.40 12.56 14.31
C ASN A 154 -15.08 13.21 12.94
N PRO A 155 -13.86 13.08 12.40
CA PRO A 155 -13.51 13.63 11.10
C PRO A 155 -14.17 12.83 9.95
N PRO A 156 -14.38 13.43 8.76
CA PRO A 156 -14.86 12.71 7.59
C PRO A 156 -13.93 11.56 7.21
N ASN A 157 -14.51 10.39 6.90
CA ASN A 157 -13.74 9.26 6.39
C ASN A 157 -13.63 9.35 4.86
N VAL A 158 -12.57 10.01 4.40
CA VAL A 158 -12.25 10.15 2.97
C VAL A 158 -11.32 9.03 2.52
N ILE A 159 -11.69 8.37 1.43
CA ILE A 159 -10.91 7.36 0.72
C ILE A 159 -10.61 7.90 -0.67
N ILE A 160 -9.34 8.10 -0.98
CA ILE A 160 -8.89 8.44 -2.35
C ILE A 160 -8.42 7.14 -3.00
N ARG A 161 -8.95 6.83 -4.19
CA ARG A 161 -8.52 5.70 -5.01
C ARG A 161 -8.06 6.19 -6.36
N CYS A 162 -7.03 5.57 -6.89
CA CYS A 162 -6.63 5.80 -8.27
C CYS A 162 -7.39 4.82 -9.18
N LEU A 163 -7.90 5.32 -10.31
CA LEU A 163 -8.65 4.56 -11.31
C LEU A 163 -7.87 4.31 -12.59
N ILE A 164 -7.05 5.28 -13.03
CA ILE A 164 -6.33 5.22 -14.30
C ILE A 164 -4.88 5.67 -14.07
N ASN A 165 -3.94 4.90 -14.62
CA ASN A 165 -2.49 5.15 -14.58
C ASN A 165 -1.93 5.25 -13.15
N CYS A 166 -2.26 4.26 -12.33
CA CYS A 166 -1.93 4.19 -10.90
C CYS A 166 -0.62 3.49 -10.61
N ASP A 167 0.02 2.94 -11.64
CA ASP A 167 1.29 2.26 -11.50
C ASP A 167 2.41 3.28 -11.27
N LYS A 168 3.42 2.86 -10.52
CA LYS A 168 4.51 3.72 -10.00
C LYS A 168 5.38 4.36 -11.12
N ILE A 169 5.16 4.04 -12.40
CA ILE A 169 5.88 4.61 -13.54
C ILE A 169 4.87 5.23 -14.50
N ALA A 170 4.85 6.56 -14.54
CA ALA A 170 4.04 7.34 -15.46
C ALA A 170 4.91 8.43 -16.10
N SER A 171 4.68 8.73 -17.38
CA SER A 171 5.29 9.90 -18.02
C SER A 171 4.64 11.18 -17.51
N GLU A 172 5.31 12.32 -17.66
CA GLU A 172 4.74 13.63 -17.28
C GLU A 172 3.43 13.95 -18.04
N SER A 173 3.23 13.36 -19.21
CA SER A 173 2.02 13.51 -20.03
C SER A 173 0.89 12.54 -19.67
N THR A 174 1.14 11.60 -18.75
CA THR A 174 0.19 10.56 -18.40
C THR A 174 -0.97 11.16 -17.59
N ARG A 175 -2.20 10.97 -18.11
CA ARG A 175 -3.41 11.42 -17.40
C ARG A 175 -3.72 10.46 -16.26
N ILE A 176 -3.72 10.96 -15.03
CA ILE A 176 -4.14 10.19 -13.85
C ILE A 176 -5.61 10.46 -13.57
N SER A 177 -6.39 9.43 -13.30
CA SER A 177 -7.77 9.56 -12.83
C SER A 177 -7.84 9.12 -11.38
N LEU A 178 -8.35 9.99 -10.51
CA LEU A 178 -8.59 9.71 -9.09
C LEU A 178 -10.08 9.76 -8.82
N THR A 179 -10.55 8.92 -7.92
CA THR A 179 -11.90 8.96 -7.36
C THR A 179 -11.84 9.07 -5.86
N THR A 180 -12.90 9.61 -5.28
CA THR A 180 -12.95 9.98 -3.88
C THR A 180 -14.28 9.54 -3.30
N GLU A 181 -14.22 8.71 -2.27
CA GLU A 181 -15.37 8.25 -1.53
C GLU A 181 -15.30 8.87 -0.13
N CYS A 182 -16.39 9.48 0.33
CA CYS A 182 -16.48 10.01 1.69
C CYS A 182 -17.66 9.35 2.39
N THR A 183 -17.40 8.77 3.55
CA THR A 183 -18.43 8.07 4.35
C THR A 183 -18.59 8.70 5.74
N GLY A 184 -19.84 8.67 6.25
CA GLY A 184 -20.24 9.16 7.56
C GLY A 184 -20.83 10.57 7.57
N ASP A 185 -21.56 10.91 8.65
CA ASP A 185 -22.26 12.19 8.82
C ASP A 185 -21.41 13.44 8.52
N PRO A 186 -20.10 13.50 8.87
CA PRO A 186 -19.29 14.66 8.56
C PRO A 186 -19.14 14.94 7.05
N CYS A 187 -19.36 13.94 6.19
CA CYS A 187 -19.28 14.08 4.74
C CYS A 187 -20.45 14.88 4.14
N GLU A 188 -21.62 14.91 4.79
CA GLU A 188 -22.80 15.66 4.31
C GLU A 188 -22.53 17.17 4.22
N ARG A 189 -21.62 17.67 5.07
CA ARG A 189 -21.26 19.09 5.17
C ARG A 189 -19.81 19.36 4.75
N ALA A 190 -19.11 18.34 4.26
CA ALA A 190 -17.72 18.46 3.87
C ALA A 190 -17.56 19.31 2.60
N LYS A 191 -16.52 20.14 2.57
CA LYS A 191 -16.07 20.85 1.38
C LYS A 191 -14.68 20.35 1.01
N TYR A 192 -14.50 19.99 -0.25
CA TYR A 192 -13.24 19.44 -0.74
C TYR A 192 -12.45 20.50 -1.49
N HIS A 193 -11.14 20.55 -1.23
CA HIS A 193 -10.18 21.32 -2.01
C HIS A 193 -9.06 20.38 -2.45
N TRP A 194 -8.74 20.40 -3.74
CA TRP A 194 -7.71 19.55 -4.31
C TRP A 194 -6.52 20.40 -4.72
N LYS A 195 -5.32 19.93 -4.41
CA LYS A 195 -4.07 20.52 -4.86
C LYS A 195 -3.14 19.41 -5.33
N LEU A 196 -2.74 19.45 -6.58
CA LEU A 196 -1.67 18.61 -7.10
C LEU A 196 -0.33 19.29 -6.80
N ASN A 197 0.59 18.57 -6.16
CA ASN A 197 1.95 19.05 -5.92
C ASN A 197 2.93 18.07 -6.57
N VAL A 198 3.88 18.59 -7.33
CA VAL A 198 5.00 17.80 -7.84
C VAL A 198 5.96 17.57 -6.68
N VAL A 199 6.21 16.31 -6.34
CA VAL A 199 7.21 15.95 -5.34
C VAL A 199 8.49 15.64 -6.11
N HIS A 200 9.46 16.54 -6.07
CA HIS A 200 10.80 16.25 -6.54
C HIS A 200 11.43 15.26 -5.56
N PHE A 201 11.59 14.00 -5.98
CA PHE A 201 12.47 13.08 -5.27
C PHE A 201 13.89 13.60 -5.47
N GLY A 202 14.45 14.22 -4.43
CA GLY A 202 15.87 14.48 -4.37
C GLY A 202 16.59 13.14 -4.53
N GLY A 203 17.25 12.95 -5.66
CA GLY A 203 18.18 11.86 -5.86
C GLY A 203 19.23 11.92 -4.77
N VAL A 204 19.49 10.77 -4.16
CA VAL A 204 20.77 10.54 -3.49
C VAL A 204 21.82 10.63 -4.61
N GLU A 205 22.71 11.63 -4.50
CA GLU A 205 23.97 11.67 -5.26
C GLU A 205 24.82 10.43 -4.98
#